data_AF-A0A1V5IUZ7-F1
#
_entry.id   AF-A0A1V5IUZ7-F1
#
_cell.length_a   1.000
_cell.length_b   1.000
_cell.length_c   1.000
_cell.angle_alpha   90.00
_cell.angle_beta   90.00
_cell.angle_gamma   90.00
#
_symmetry.space_group_name_H-M   'P 1'
#
loop_
_entity.id
_entity.type
_entity.pdbx_description
1 polymer ?
#
loop_
_entity_poly.entity_id
_entity_poly.type
_entity_poly.pdbx_seq_one_letter_code
_entity_poly.pdbx_strand_id
1 'polypeptide(L)'
;MSDAADDPISRSELIKEITRSISVIQDPIVRSVYITDCSQLLKVDERLLIADVNKRQREQYRPAVQTPATAGEQLPVSGTSGNVAGNTGENASAAQTDDGIEPELSPEEQLRQDIRRLKQQNLGPIMEKERLLSKLIVRYANRTFCMVDTDEGPRAITVGRFILQSLENDGLEFHHPVYKRFIQLYKEHGEEPGFDSERFFISHPEHFVSLTATGLMEDRYQLSDLFKSSTPGSDDSRLFELTTHIMADYQMELIRLEIRKTEKMLQDPEILDSADKLKQVQTHYQDLLKTRNALAKKLGERVVNL
;
A
#
# COMPACT_ATOMS: atom_id res chain seq x y z
N MET A 1 -33.47 -10.08 -7.08
CA MET A 1 -32.15 -9.77 -7.64
C MET A 1 -32.27 -8.47 -8.42
N SER A 2 -32.13 -7.33 -7.73
CA SER A 2 -31.98 -5.99 -8.32
C SER A 2 -31.55 -5.02 -7.22
N ASP A 3 -30.68 -4.08 -7.57
CA ASP A 3 -30.46 -2.78 -6.93
C ASP A 3 -29.63 -2.68 -5.64
N ALA A 4 -28.35 -3.08 -5.73
CA ALA A 4 -27.29 -2.57 -4.84
C ALA A 4 -26.15 -1.88 -5.62
N ALA A 5 -26.43 -1.45 -6.85
CA ALA A 5 -25.50 -0.80 -7.78
C ALA A 5 -25.64 0.74 -7.81
N ASP A 6 -26.57 1.32 -7.05
CA ASP A 6 -26.87 2.76 -7.05
C ASP A 6 -27.04 3.29 -5.61
N ASP A 7 -26.13 2.90 -4.70
CA ASP A 7 -26.10 3.45 -3.35
C ASP A 7 -25.75 4.96 -3.40
N PRO A 8 -26.69 5.86 -3.00
CA PRO A 8 -26.49 7.29 -3.07
C PRO A 8 -25.30 7.79 -2.25
N ILE A 9 -24.94 7.09 -1.16
CA ILE A 9 -23.84 7.48 -0.27
C ILE A 9 -22.51 7.21 -0.96
N SER A 10 -22.28 5.96 -1.39
CA SER A 10 -21.08 5.57 -2.15
C SER A 10 -20.91 6.41 -3.42
N ARG A 11 -22.02 6.72 -4.11
CA ARG A 11 -22.03 7.60 -5.27
C ARG A 11 -21.60 9.03 -4.93
N SER A 12 -22.05 9.56 -3.80
CA SER A 12 -21.64 10.89 -3.33
C SER A 12 -20.15 10.97 -2.98
N GLU A 13 -19.57 9.89 -2.43
CA GLU A 13 -18.15 9.82 -2.12
C GLU A 13 -17.29 9.74 -3.39
N LEU A 14 -17.69 8.91 -4.35
CA LEU A 14 -17.02 8.84 -5.66
C LEU A 14 -17.03 10.20 -6.36
N ILE A 15 -18.17 10.90 -6.35
CA ILE A 15 -18.26 12.26 -6.91
C ILE A 15 -17.28 13.20 -6.21
N LYS A 16 -17.17 13.13 -4.87
CA LYS A 16 -16.24 13.97 -4.09
C LYS A 16 -14.77 13.69 -4.37
N GLU A 17 -14.40 12.46 -4.71
CA GLU A 17 -13.03 12.11 -5.09
C GLU A 17 -12.72 12.57 -6.52
N ILE A 18 -13.67 12.44 -7.44
CA ILE A 18 -13.52 12.92 -8.81
C ILE A 18 -13.41 14.45 -8.84
N THR A 19 -14.25 15.18 -8.10
CA THR A 19 -14.13 16.65 -8.02
C THR A 19 -12.86 17.10 -7.31
N ARG A 20 -12.27 16.25 -6.44
CA ARG A 20 -10.95 16.47 -5.85
C ARG A 20 -9.81 16.31 -6.86
N SER A 21 -9.87 15.34 -7.75
CA SER A 21 -8.83 15.18 -8.79
C SER A 21 -8.90 16.32 -9.81
N ILE A 22 -10.11 16.71 -10.23
CA ILE A 22 -10.33 17.83 -11.16
C ILE A 22 -9.86 19.16 -10.55
N SER A 23 -9.97 19.37 -9.23
CA SER A 23 -9.54 20.63 -8.60
C SER A 23 -8.03 20.90 -8.68
N VAL A 24 -7.22 19.86 -8.92
CA VAL A 24 -5.76 20.00 -9.10
C VAL A 24 -5.40 20.60 -10.46
N ILE A 25 -6.28 20.51 -11.46
CA ILE A 25 -6.04 21.02 -12.83
C ILE A 25 -6.01 22.55 -12.81
N GLN A 26 -4.85 23.16 -13.08
CA GLN A 26 -4.68 24.63 -13.03
C GLN A 26 -5.29 25.34 -14.25
N ASP A 27 -5.25 24.71 -15.43
CA ASP A 27 -5.83 25.27 -16.66
C ASP A 27 -7.38 25.28 -16.61
N PRO A 28 -8.04 26.44 -16.76
CA PRO A 28 -9.49 26.56 -16.67
C PRO A 28 -10.23 25.93 -17.87
N ILE A 29 -9.64 25.91 -19.07
CA ILE A 29 -10.25 25.32 -20.27
C ILE A 29 -10.25 23.81 -20.13
N VAL A 30 -9.09 23.23 -19.81
CA VAL A 30 -8.97 21.78 -19.57
C VAL A 30 -9.95 21.37 -18.48
N ARG A 31 -9.93 22.05 -17.33
CA ARG A 31 -10.85 21.76 -16.23
C ARG A 31 -12.33 21.79 -16.64
N SER A 32 -12.74 22.72 -17.49
CA SER A 32 -14.13 22.81 -17.96
C SER A 32 -14.55 21.58 -18.78
N VAL A 33 -13.69 21.09 -19.67
CA VAL A 33 -13.94 19.89 -20.49
C VAL A 33 -14.14 18.67 -19.58
N TYR A 34 -13.30 18.51 -18.56
CA TYR A 34 -13.41 17.39 -17.61
C TYR A 34 -14.68 17.43 -16.76
N ILE A 35 -15.13 18.64 -16.39
CA ILE A 35 -16.39 18.80 -15.65
C ILE A 35 -17.58 18.40 -16.54
N THR A 36 -17.57 18.80 -17.82
CA THR A 36 -18.60 18.40 -18.78
C THR A 36 -18.63 16.88 -18.99
N ASP A 37 -17.48 16.24 -19.17
CA ASP A 37 -17.40 14.78 -19.37
C ASP A 37 -17.84 14.01 -18.11
N CYS A 38 -17.44 14.47 -16.92
CA CYS A 38 -17.85 13.86 -15.66
C CYS A 38 -19.35 14.02 -15.40
N SER A 39 -19.95 15.15 -15.81
CA SER A 39 -21.38 15.38 -15.72
C SER A 39 -22.17 14.35 -16.55
N GLN A 40 -21.75 14.12 -17.79
CA GLN A 40 -22.37 13.14 -18.68
C GLN A 40 -22.20 11.70 -18.17
N LEU A 41 -21.00 11.36 -17.72
CA LEU A 41 -20.68 10.01 -17.27
C LEU A 41 -21.37 9.64 -15.95
N LEU A 42 -21.32 10.52 -14.96
CA LEU A 42 -21.87 10.28 -13.62
C LEU A 42 -23.37 10.60 -13.55
N LYS A 43 -23.94 11.18 -14.61
CA LYS A 43 -25.31 11.70 -14.68
C LYS A 43 -25.59 12.65 -13.51
N VAL A 44 -24.65 13.58 -13.27
CA VAL A 44 -24.71 14.59 -12.21
C VAL A 44 -24.74 15.96 -12.88
N ASP A 45 -25.51 16.90 -12.31
CA ASP A 45 -25.59 18.25 -12.84
C ASP A 45 -24.21 18.93 -12.87
N GLU A 46 -23.84 19.45 -14.04
CA GLU A 46 -22.55 20.08 -14.28
C GLU A 46 -22.30 21.27 -13.33
N ARG A 47 -23.35 22.03 -12.97
CA ARG A 47 -23.22 23.19 -12.07
C ARG A 47 -22.85 22.77 -10.66
N LEU A 48 -23.30 21.59 -10.21
CA LEU A 48 -22.91 21.02 -8.92
C LEU A 48 -21.42 20.65 -8.91
N LEU A 49 -20.93 20.02 -9.98
CA LEU A 49 -19.51 19.70 -10.12
C LEU A 49 -18.65 20.97 -10.18
N ILE A 50 -19.07 21.99 -10.94
CA ILE A 50 -18.39 23.30 -10.99
C ILE A 50 -18.30 23.93 -9.60
N ALA A 51 -19.41 23.95 -8.85
CA ALA A 51 -19.45 24.55 -7.51
C ALA A 51 -18.50 23.82 -6.54
N ASP A 52 -18.48 22.49 -6.59
CA ASP A 52 -17.69 21.64 -5.70
C ASP A 52 -16.18 21.69 -6.03
N VAL A 53 -15.82 21.78 -7.31
CA VAL A 53 -14.44 21.99 -7.78
C VAL A 53 -13.93 23.38 -7.39
N ASN A 54 -14.74 24.42 -7.60
CA ASN A 54 -14.37 25.79 -7.24
C ASN A 54 -14.23 25.98 -5.72
N LYS A 55 -15.09 25.33 -4.92
CA LYS A 55 -14.97 25.32 -3.46
C LYS A 55 -13.62 24.74 -3.02
N ARG A 56 -13.21 23.60 -3.59
CA ARG A 56 -11.91 22.97 -3.26
C ARG A 56 -10.72 23.80 -3.68
N GLN A 57 -10.76 24.47 -4.83
CA GLN A 57 -9.67 25.37 -5.21
C GLN A 57 -9.52 26.52 -4.22
N ARG A 58 -10.62 27.07 -3.68
CA ARG A 58 -10.54 28.10 -2.64
C ARG A 58 -9.95 27.58 -1.33
N GLU A 59 -10.22 26.34 -0.96
CA GLU A 59 -9.63 25.70 0.22
C GLU A 59 -8.13 25.42 0.01
N GLN A 60 -7.74 25.00 -1.19
CA GLN A 60 -6.36 24.65 -1.55
C GLN A 60 -5.46 25.87 -1.77
N TYR A 61 -6.01 26.97 -2.30
CA TYR A 61 -5.31 28.23 -2.54
C TYR A 61 -5.68 29.32 -1.54
N ARG A 62 -6.19 28.95 -0.35
CA ARG A 62 -6.49 29.92 0.70
C ARG A 62 -5.18 30.58 1.15
N PRO A 63 -4.91 31.86 0.81
CA PRO A 63 -3.69 32.53 1.25
C PRO A 63 -3.78 32.68 2.76
N ALA A 64 -2.72 32.30 3.48
CA ALA A 64 -2.60 32.55 4.90
C ALA A 64 -2.42 34.07 5.13
N VAL A 65 -3.53 34.83 5.13
CA VAL A 65 -3.56 36.23 5.56
C VAL A 65 -4.52 36.37 6.74
N GLN A 66 -3.90 36.29 7.91
CA GLN A 66 -4.00 37.18 9.07
C GLN A 66 -5.29 38.01 9.25
N THR A 67 -5.95 37.79 10.39
CA THR A 67 -6.77 38.78 11.08
C THR A 67 -5.88 39.60 12.04
N PRO A 68 -5.98 40.95 12.07
CA PRO A 68 -5.12 41.84 12.87
C PRO A 68 -5.73 42.20 14.25
N ALA A 69 -4.88 42.38 15.26
CA ALA A 69 -5.04 43.11 16.55
C ALA A 69 -4.18 42.43 17.64
N THR A 70 -3.31 43.04 18.46
CA THR A 70 -2.90 44.43 18.73
C THR A 70 -1.60 44.39 19.57
N ALA A 71 -0.72 45.38 19.36
CA ALA A 71 0.35 45.96 20.20
C ALA A 71 0.81 45.21 21.47
N GLY A 72 2.11 44.89 21.61
CA GLY A 72 3.18 45.76 22.12
C GLY A 72 4.08 44.84 22.98
N GLU A 73 5.40 44.86 22.99
CA GLU A 73 6.30 45.96 23.30
C GLU A 73 7.75 45.54 22.95
N GLN A 74 8.56 46.55 22.66
CA GLN A 74 10.02 46.70 22.55
C GLN A 74 10.84 45.98 23.67
N LEU A 75 12.15 45.70 23.66
CA LEU A 75 13.39 46.01 22.90
C LEU A 75 14.51 45.08 23.52
N PRO A 76 15.81 45.18 23.16
CA PRO A 76 16.75 44.06 23.04
C PRO A 76 17.74 43.94 24.22
N VAL A 77 18.50 42.83 24.29
CA VAL A 77 19.83 42.87 24.93
C VAL A 77 20.79 41.85 24.30
N SER A 78 21.98 42.38 24.00
CA SER A 78 23.18 41.72 23.53
C SER A 78 23.76 40.72 24.55
N GLY A 79 24.44 39.67 24.07
CA GLY A 79 25.20 38.76 24.93
C GLY A 79 26.23 37.95 24.13
N THR A 80 27.49 38.33 24.30
CA THR A 80 28.71 37.90 23.62
C THR A 80 29.24 36.51 24.07
N SER A 81 29.91 35.82 23.14
CA SER A 81 31.02 34.84 23.26
C SER A 81 30.91 33.55 24.08
N GLY A 82 31.36 32.47 23.42
CA GLY A 82 31.89 31.26 24.06
C GLY A 82 32.38 30.22 23.04
N ASN A 83 33.55 30.44 22.43
CA ASN A 83 34.35 29.41 21.74
C ASN A 83 34.95 28.43 22.76
N VAL A 84 34.97 27.11 22.46
CA VAL A 84 36.08 26.12 22.62
C VAL A 84 35.64 24.85 21.88
N ALA A 85 36.07 24.57 20.64
CA ALA A 85 37.26 23.81 20.24
C ALA A 85 37.35 22.36 20.77
N GLY A 86 37.31 21.39 19.86
CA GLY A 86 37.49 19.96 20.15
C GLY A 86 37.53 19.14 18.86
N ASN A 87 38.57 19.37 18.06
CA ASN A 87 38.89 18.64 16.84
C ASN A 87 39.55 17.31 17.19
N THR A 88 39.13 16.20 16.59
CA THR A 88 40.04 15.08 16.28
C THR A 88 39.48 14.33 15.08
N GLY A 89 40.05 14.62 13.91
CA GLY A 89 39.87 13.80 12.74
C GLY A 89 40.78 12.58 12.80
N GLU A 90 40.32 11.47 12.25
CA GLU A 90 41.20 10.52 11.59
C GLU A 90 40.66 10.24 10.19
N ASN A 91 41.58 10.48 9.28
CA ASN A 91 41.45 10.57 7.85
C ASN A 91 41.92 9.23 7.29
N ALA A 92 41.08 8.54 6.51
CA ALA A 92 41.50 7.35 5.78
C ALA A 92 41.11 7.50 4.30
N SER A 93 41.96 8.25 3.61
CA SER A 93 42.49 8.00 2.27
C SER A 93 41.51 7.50 1.20
N ALA A 94 41.04 8.44 0.39
CA ALA A 94 40.63 8.18 -0.98
C ALA A 94 41.82 7.66 -1.80
N ALA A 95 41.85 6.35 -2.06
CA ALA A 95 42.64 5.78 -3.13
C ALA A 95 41.78 5.78 -4.40
N GLN A 96 42.12 6.68 -5.32
CA GLN A 96 41.68 6.60 -6.72
C GLN A 96 42.42 5.43 -7.36
N THR A 97 41.67 4.39 -7.74
CA THR A 97 42.09 3.44 -8.77
C THR A 97 41.09 3.57 -9.91
N ASP A 98 41.59 4.17 -10.99
CA ASP A 98 41.10 4.07 -12.35
C ASP A 98 41.22 2.59 -12.79
N ASP A 99 40.11 1.87 -12.72
CA ASP A 99 39.81 0.72 -13.56
C ASP A 99 38.29 0.51 -13.53
N GLY A 100 37.66 0.51 -14.69
CA GLY A 100 36.20 0.44 -14.89
C GLY A 100 35.58 -0.91 -14.55
N ILE A 101 35.74 -1.36 -13.30
CA ILE A 101 35.02 -2.49 -12.73
C ILE A 101 34.19 -1.92 -11.57
N GLU A 102 32.88 -1.76 -11.78
CA GLU A 102 31.96 -1.44 -10.67
C GLU A 102 32.16 -2.49 -9.56
N PRO A 103 32.47 -2.10 -8.31
CA PRO A 103 32.66 -3.06 -7.25
C PRO A 103 31.37 -3.86 -7.04
N GLU A 104 31.44 -5.18 -7.26
CA GLU A 104 30.31 -6.09 -7.05
C GLU A 104 29.94 -6.07 -5.57
N LEU A 105 28.78 -5.48 -5.25
CA LEU A 105 28.28 -5.33 -3.89
C LEU A 105 28.05 -6.70 -3.25
N SER A 106 28.35 -6.83 -1.96
CA SER A 106 28.00 -8.07 -1.24
C SER A 106 26.48 -8.30 -1.24
N PRO A 107 26.00 -9.56 -1.20
CA PRO A 107 24.55 -9.85 -1.18
C PRO A 107 23.79 -9.13 -0.06
N GLU A 108 24.42 -8.90 1.10
CA GLU A 108 23.81 -8.16 2.21
C GLU A 108 23.70 -6.66 1.93
N GLU A 109 24.71 -6.06 1.30
CA GLU A 109 24.67 -4.65 0.90
C GLU A 109 23.66 -4.42 -0.23
N GLN A 110 23.59 -5.35 -1.19
CA GLN A 110 22.58 -5.32 -2.25
C GLN A 110 21.17 -5.34 -1.65
N LEU A 111 20.90 -6.27 -0.73
CA LEU A 111 19.63 -6.35 -0.02
C LEU A 111 19.30 -5.04 0.74
N ARG A 112 20.29 -4.46 1.42
CA ARG A 112 20.11 -3.17 2.14
C ARG A 112 19.80 -2.03 1.17
N GLN A 113 20.44 -1.98 0.01
CA GLN A 113 20.18 -0.97 -1.01
C GLN A 113 18.78 -1.13 -1.62
N ASP A 114 18.37 -2.36 -1.92
CA ASP A 114 17.03 -2.63 -2.46
C ASP A 114 15.94 -2.20 -1.48
N ILE A 115 16.08 -2.55 -0.20
CA ILE A 115 15.14 -2.10 0.85
C ILE A 115 15.12 -0.57 0.96
N ARG A 116 16.26 0.11 0.83
CA ARG A 116 16.31 1.59 0.83
C ARG A 116 15.58 2.18 -0.38
N ARG A 117 15.75 1.63 -1.58
CA ARG A 117 15.04 2.05 -2.79
C ARG A 117 13.53 1.89 -2.64
N LEU A 118 13.07 0.75 -2.13
CA LEU A 118 11.64 0.50 -1.88
C LEU A 118 11.04 1.53 -0.90
N LYS A 119 11.78 1.88 0.16
CA LYS A 119 11.36 2.94 1.11
C LYS A 119 11.27 4.30 0.44
N GLN A 120 12.23 4.66 -0.42
CA GLN A 120 12.22 5.91 -1.18
C GLN A 120 11.04 6.01 -2.16
N GLN A 121 10.56 4.87 -2.67
CA GLN A 121 9.37 4.78 -3.53
C GLN A 121 8.04 4.82 -2.74
N ASN A 122 8.08 5.09 -1.43
CA ASN A 122 6.92 5.14 -0.56
C ASN A 122 6.11 3.83 -0.50
N LEU A 123 6.79 2.69 -0.63
CA LEU A 123 6.21 1.33 -0.52
C LEU A 123 6.12 0.85 0.94
N GLY A 124 6.36 1.72 1.92
CA GLY A 124 6.31 1.39 3.35
C GLY A 124 5.03 0.66 3.78
N PRO A 125 3.83 1.18 3.46
CA PRO A 125 2.57 0.52 3.79
C PRO A 125 2.42 -0.87 3.18
N ILE A 126 2.86 -1.04 1.94
CA ILE A 126 2.82 -2.35 1.24
C ILE A 126 3.75 -3.34 1.93
N MET A 127 5.00 -2.94 2.20
CA MET A 127 5.98 -3.79 2.89
C MET A 127 5.54 -4.19 4.30
N GLU A 128 4.76 -3.36 4.98
CA GLU A 128 4.18 -3.72 6.27
C GLU A 128 3.18 -4.86 6.13
N LYS A 129 2.33 -4.84 5.10
CA LYS A 129 1.39 -5.94 4.81
C LYS A 129 2.11 -7.20 4.33
N GLU A 130 3.13 -7.07 3.49
CA GLU A 130 4.00 -8.20 3.08
C GLU A 130 4.67 -8.87 4.28
N ARG A 131 5.11 -8.07 5.26
CA ARG A 131 5.66 -8.60 6.52
C ARG A 131 4.61 -9.39 7.31
N LEU A 132 3.39 -8.88 7.41
CA LEU A 132 2.29 -9.57 8.10
C LEU A 132 1.91 -10.88 7.40
N LEU A 133 1.80 -10.88 6.07
CA LEU A 133 1.55 -12.10 5.30
C LEU A 133 2.69 -13.11 5.44
N SER A 134 3.95 -12.64 5.38
CA SER A 134 5.13 -13.49 5.61
C SER A 134 5.10 -14.13 7.00
N LYS A 135 4.68 -13.39 8.02
CA LYS A 135 4.52 -13.91 9.36
C LYS A 135 3.46 -15.02 9.43
N LEU A 136 2.34 -14.87 8.73
CA LEU A 136 1.32 -15.90 8.64
C LEU A 136 1.86 -17.15 7.94
N ILE A 137 2.67 -16.99 6.89
CA ILE A 137 3.36 -18.10 6.24
C ILE A 137 4.27 -18.83 7.23
N VAL A 138 5.19 -18.13 7.88
CA VAL A 138 6.17 -18.79 8.76
C VAL A 138 5.49 -19.49 9.96
N ARG A 139 4.48 -18.86 10.59
CA ARG A 139 3.84 -19.39 11.82
C ARG A 139 2.70 -20.35 11.60
N TYR A 140 1.94 -20.13 10.54
CA TYR A 140 0.60 -20.71 10.42
C TYR A 140 0.35 -21.37 9.06
N ALA A 141 1.33 -21.44 8.16
CA ALA A 141 1.10 -22.00 6.83
C ALA A 141 0.51 -23.42 6.85
N ASN A 142 0.86 -24.24 7.83
CA ASN A 142 0.36 -25.61 7.99
C ASN A 142 -1.02 -25.70 8.67
N ARG A 143 -1.54 -24.60 9.24
CA ARG A 143 -2.86 -24.62 9.89
C ARG A 143 -3.97 -24.63 8.87
N THR A 144 -5.00 -25.42 9.15
CA THR A 144 -6.21 -25.48 8.32
C THR A 144 -6.95 -24.15 8.39
N PHE A 145 -7.26 -23.63 7.20
CA PHE A 145 -7.94 -22.37 6.91
C PHE A 145 -9.44 -22.56 6.78
N CYS A 146 -9.86 -23.52 5.95
CA CYS A 146 -11.25 -23.95 5.81
C CYS A 146 -11.33 -25.33 5.15
N MET A 147 -12.50 -25.97 5.22
CA MET A 147 -12.82 -27.16 4.43
C MET A 147 -13.66 -26.75 3.23
N VAL A 148 -13.29 -27.21 2.05
CA VAL A 148 -14.07 -27.00 0.82
C VAL A 148 -14.52 -28.36 0.31
N ASP A 149 -15.83 -28.51 0.11
CA ASP A 149 -16.39 -29.69 -0.53
C ASP A 149 -16.00 -29.66 -2.01
N THR A 150 -15.23 -30.65 -2.43
CA THR A 150 -14.87 -30.87 -3.84
C THR A 150 -15.56 -32.13 -4.36
N ASP A 151 -15.58 -32.33 -5.67
CA ASP A 151 -16.13 -33.54 -6.29
C ASP A 151 -15.41 -34.82 -5.83
N GLU A 152 -14.18 -34.70 -5.31
CA GLU A 152 -13.36 -35.78 -4.73
C GLU A 152 -13.51 -35.90 -3.20
N GLY A 153 -14.38 -35.10 -2.58
CA GLY A 153 -14.61 -35.03 -1.14
C GLY A 153 -14.14 -33.73 -0.49
N PRO A 154 -14.30 -33.59 0.85
CA PRO A 154 -13.92 -32.38 1.57
C PRO A 154 -12.39 -32.23 1.60
N ARG A 155 -11.89 -31.13 1.05
CA ARG A 155 -10.46 -30.78 1.01
C ARG A 155 -10.15 -29.65 1.99
N ALA A 156 -9.19 -29.89 2.87
CA ALA A 156 -8.65 -28.86 3.75
C ALA A 156 -7.79 -27.87 2.95
N ILE A 157 -8.13 -26.59 3.00
CA ILE A 157 -7.27 -25.50 2.55
C ILE A 157 -6.48 -25.05 3.77
N THR A 158 -5.16 -24.86 3.64
CA THR A 158 -4.33 -24.30 4.71
C THR A 158 -4.11 -22.80 4.51
N VAL A 159 -3.66 -22.09 5.57
CA VAL A 159 -3.38 -20.65 5.49
C VAL A 159 -2.39 -20.34 4.39
N GLY A 160 -1.30 -21.12 4.32
CA GLY A 160 -0.27 -20.90 3.33
C GLY A 160 -0.78 -21.12 1.91
N ARG A 161 -1.58 -22.17 1.70
CA ARG A 161 -2.21 -22.45 0.40
C ARG A 161 -3.15 -21.31 0.00
N PHE A 162 -3.96 -20.81 0.92
CA PHE A 162 -4.85 -19.68 0.66
C PHE A 162 -4.08 -18.42 0.25
N ILE A 163 -3.02 -18.07 0.99
CA ILE A 163 -2.19 -16.89 0.68
C ILE A 163 -1.55 -17.06 -0.71
N LEU A 164 -0.92 -18.21 -0.97
CA LEU A 164 -0.27 -18.49 -2.25
C LEU A 164 -1.25 -18.41 -3.41
N GLN A 165 -2.39 -19.10 -3.30
CA GLN A 165 -3.40 -19.11 -4.36
C GLN A 165 -4.01 -17.71 -4.58
N SER A 166 -4.20 -16.92 -3.51
CA SER A 166 -4.70 -15.55 -3.64
C SER A 166 -3.72 -14.65 -4.41
N LEU A 167 -2.42 -14.79 -4.14
CA LEU A 167 -1.38 -14.05 -4.87
C LEU A 167 -1.31 -14.49 -6.34
N GLU A 168 -1.36 -15.80 -6.61
CA GLU A 168 -1.30 -16.33 -7.97
C GLU A 168 -2.51 -15.96 -8.82
N ASN A 169 -3.72 -16.04 -8.25
CA ASN A 169 -4.96 -15.68 -8.96
C ASN A 169 -4.96 -14.22 -9.43
N ASP A 170 -4.37 -13.33 -8.63
CA ASP A 170 -4.30 -11.90 -8.92
C ASP A 170 -2.99 -11.49 -9.63
N GLY A 171 -2.09 -12.43 -9.89
CA GLY A 171 -0.77 -12.16 -10.50
C GLY A 171 0.12 -11.26 -9.64
N LEU A 172 0.00 -11.33 -8.31
CA LEU A 172 0.71 -10.47 -7.37
C LEU A 172 2.03 -11.08 -6.93
N GLU A 173 3.05 -10.23 -6.85
CA GLU A 173 4.35 -10.57 -6.26
C GLU A 173 4.71 -9.59 -5.14
N PHE A 174 5.43 -10.07 -4.14
CA PHE A 174 5.97 -9.20 -3.10
C PHE A 174 7.13 -8.35 -3.64
N HIS A 175 7.18 -7.11 -3.18
CA HIS A 175 8.22 -6.14 -3.49
C HIS A 175 9.44 -6.36 -2.61
N HIS A 176 9.24 -6.70 -1.33
CA HIS A 176 10.36 -6.93 -0.42
C HIS A 176 11.08 -8.26 -0.78
N PRO A 177 12.39 -8.22 -1.10
CA PRO A 177 13.10 -9.38 -1.64
C PRO A 177 13.09 -10.62 -0.71
N VAL A 178 13.26 -10.43 0.60
CA VAL A 178 13.22 -11.55 1.56
C VAL A 178 11.81 -12.14 1.71
N TYR A 179 10.78 -11.30 1.71
CA TYR A 179 9.40 -11.77 1.83
C TYR A 179 8.96 -12.47 0.55
N LYS A 180 9.38 -11.96 -0.61
CA LYS A 180 9.24 -12.64 -1.90
C LYS A 180 9.89 -14.03 -1.86
N ARG A 181 11.09 -14.13 -1.27
CA ARG A 181 11.78 -15.42 -1.09
C ARG A 181 10.97 -16.39 -0.22
N PHE A 182 10.33 -15.93 0.85
CA PHE A 182 9.43 -16.80 1.64
C PHE A 182 8.28 -17.38 0.83
N ILE A 183 7.63 -16.57 -0.02
CA ILE A 183 6.54 -17.04 -0.89
C ILE A 183 7.06 -18.07 -1.91
N GLN A 184 8.23 -17.84 -2.50
CA GLN A 184 8.85 -18.78 -3.44
C GLN A 184 9.18 -20.11 -2.78
N LEU A 185 9.83 -20.08 -1.61
CA LEU A 185 10.18 -21.28 -0.85
C LEU A 185 8.93 -22.07 -0.43
N TYR A 186 7.87 -21.37 -0.01
CA TYR A 186 6.60 -22.00 0.32
C TYR A 186 5.92 -22.60 -0.92
N LYS A 187 6.01 -21.95 -2.08
CA LYS A 187 5.50 -22.49 -3.34
C LYS A 187 6.23 -23.78 -3.75
N GLU A 188 7.53 -23.84 -3.50
CA GLU A 188 8.37 -25.00 -3.85
C GLU A 188 8.15 -26.19 -2.90
N HIS A 189 8.07 -25.95 -1.58
CA HIS A 189 8.11 -27.03 -0.57
C HIS A 189 6.83 -27.15 0.27
N GLY A 190 5.93 -26.17 0.21
CA GLY A 190 4.77 -26.06 1.11
C GLY A 190 3.71 -27.15 0.94
N GLU A 191 3.75 -27.88 -0.18
CA GLU A 191 2.90 -29.05 -0.44
C GLU A 191 3.59 -30.39 -0.18
N GLU A 192 4.87 -30.38 0.23
CA GLU A 192 5.59 -31.61 0.55
C GLU A 192 5.01 -32.31 1.79
N PRO A 193 4.93 -33.64 1.79
CA PRO A 193 4.39 -34.39 2.93
C PRO A 193 5.27 -34.20 4.16
N GLY A 194 4.67 -33.70 5.25
CA GLY A 194 5.38 -33.45 6.50
C GLY A 194 6.13 -32.12 6.55
N PHE A 195 5.90 -31.21 5.60
CA PHE A 195 6.41 -29.84 5.65
C PHE A 195 6.00 -29.16 6.97
N ASP A 196 6.96 -28.56 7.67
CA ASP A 196 6.75 -27.76 8.88
C ASP A 196 7.34 -26.37 8.62
N SER A 197 6.46 -25.39 8.43
CA SER A 197 6.82 -24.03 8.05
C SER A 197 7.76 -23.37 9.05
N GLU A 198 7.47 -23.47 10.35
CA GLU A 198 8.26 -22.80 11.38
C GLU A 198 9.69 -23.35 11.38
N ARG A 199 9.82 -24.68 11.43
CA ARG A 199 11.12 -25.33 11.44
C ARG A 199 11.88 -25.11 10.13
N PHE A 200 11.19 -25.20 9.00
CA PHE A 200 11.78 -25.05 7.66
C PHE A 200 12.43 -23.67 7.51
N PHE A 201 11.70 -22.59 7.81
CA PHE A 201 12.22 -21.25 7.62
C PHE A 201 13.29 -20.86 8.65
N ILE A 202 13.15 -21.27 9.92
CA ILE A 202 14.15 -20.96 10.97
C ILE A 202 15.48 -21.68 10.69
N SER A 203 15.45 -22.90 10.17
CA SER A 203 16.67 -23.69 9.88
C SER A 203 17.16 -23.58 8.43
N HIS A 204 16.62 -22.65 7.66
CA HIS A 204 16.95 -22.49 6.25
C HIS A 204 18.43 -22.10 6.04
N PRO A 205 19.13 -22.65 5.03
CA PRO A 205 20.55 -22.37 4.78
C PRO A 205 20.84 -20.91 4.39
N GLU A 206 19.90 -20.24 3.73
CA GLU A 206 19.99 -18.80 3.45
C GLU A 206 19.88 -17.98 4.74
N HIS A 207 20.98 -17.34 5.15
CA HIS A 207 21.08 -16.57 6.40
C HIS A 207 19.96 -15.53 6.57
N PHE A 208 19.65 -14.76 5.52
CA PHE A 208 18.61 -13.72 5.56
C PHE A 208 17.19 -14.28 5.70
N VAL A 209 16.92 -15.49 5.20
CA VAL A 209 15.64 -16.20 5.39
C VAL A 209 15.50 -16.62 6.85
N SER A 210 16.52 -17.32 7.38
CA SER A 210 16.55 -17.80 8.77
C SER A 210 16.43 -16.65 9.78
N LEU A 211 17.28 -15.61 9.66
CA LEU A 211 17.28 -14.46 10.57
C LEU A 211 15.94 -13.71 10.58
N THR A 212 15.37 -13.50 9.39
CA THR A 212 14.07 -12.80 9.27
C THR A 212 12.96 -13.66 9.85
N ALA A 213 12.97 -14.97 9.60
CA ALA A 213 11.97 -15.90 10.14
C ALA A 213 11.98 -15.89 11.68
N THR A 214 13.17 -15.93 12.31
CA THR A 214 13.30 -15.81 13.76
C THR A 214 12.69 -14.52 14.29
N GLY A 215 12.97 -13.37 13.66
CA GLY A 215 12.35 -12.09 14.05
C GLY A 215 10.82 -12.08 13.92
N LEU A 216 10.27 -12.72 12.87
CA LEU A 216 8.82 -12.85 12.69
C LEU A 216 8.15 -13.75 13.75
N MET A 217 8.90 -14.68 14.36
CA MET A 217 8.42 -15.51 15.48
C MET A 217 8.34 -14.72 16.79
N GLU A 218 9.33 -13.88 17.07
CA GLU A 218 9.45 -13.14 18.32
C GLU A 218 8.36 -12.07 18.51
N ASP A 219 7.87 -11.48 17.42
CA ASP A 219 6.82 -10.46 17.41
C ASP A 219 5.47 -11.00 17.93
N ARG A 220 5.28 -11.14 19.24
CA ARG A 220 4.02 -11.61 19.83
C ARG A 220 2.89 -10.57 19.85
N TYR A 221 3.22 -9.27 19.76
CA TYR A 221 2.27 -8.19 20.05
C TYR A 221 1.35 -7.78 18.88
N GLN A 222 1.83 -7.77 17.64
CA GLN A 222 1.07 -7.19 16.51
C GLN A 222 -0.11 -8.04 16.04
N LEU A 223 0.00 -9.37 16.13
CA LEU A 223 -1.13 -10.24 15.80
C LEU A 223 -2.17 -10.19 16.91
N SER A 224 -1.73 -10.12 18.18
CA SER A 224 -2.64 -10.12 19.33
C SER A 224 -3.56 -8.90 19.37
N ASP A 225 -3.14 -7.72 18.92
CA ASP A 225 -4.04 -6.56 18.82
C ASP A 225 -5.04 -6.69 17.67
N LEU A 226 -4.64 -7.29 16.54
CA LEU A 226 -5.57 -7.64 15.44
C LEU A 226 -6.57 -8.73 15.87
N PHE A 227 -6.15 -9.64 16.77
CA PHE A 227 -7.01 -10.68 17.36
C PHE A 227 -7.97 -10.14 18.44
N LYS A 228 -7.73 -8.96 19.03
CA LYS A 228 -8.61 -8.38 20.06
C LYS A 228 -9.88 -7.77 19.47
N SER A 229 -9.86 -7.35 18.20
CA SER A 229 -11.00 -6.71 17.53
C SER A 229 -11.98 -7.67 16.87
N SER A 230 -11.66 -8.96 16.76
CA SER A 230 -12.56 -9.98 16.18
C SER A 230 -13.39 -10.68 17.27
N THR A 231 -14.61 -11.03 16.86
CA THR A 231 -15.72 -11.62 17.61
C THR A 231 -15.37 -12.85 18.47
N PRO A 232 -16.26 -13.25 19.40
CA PRO A 232 -16.16 -14.54 20.08
C PRO A 232 -16.24 -15.68 19.06
N GLY A 233 -15.16 -16.43 18.86
CA GLY A 233 -15.06 -17.52 17.89
C GLY A 233 -13.90 -18.45 18.21
N SER A 234 -13.82 -19.60 17.52
CA SER A 234 -12.68 -20.53 17.65
C SER A 234 -11.40 -19.89 17.10
N ASP A 235 -10.24 -20.36 17.58
CA ASP A 235 -8.93 -19.85 17.14
C ASP A 235 -8.75 -19.95 15.62
N ASP A 236 -9.31 -20.98 14.98
CA ASP A 236 -9.26 -21.18 13.53
C ASP A 236 -10.11 -20.17 12.75
N SER A 237 -11.31 -19.84 13.25
CA SER A 237 -12.18 -18.82 12.64
C SER A 237 -11.51 -17.44 12.66
N ARG A 238 -10.83 -17.12 13.76
CA ARG A 238 -10.08 -15.86 13.90
C ARG A 238 -8.89 -15.79 12.96
N LEU A 239 -8.16 -16.89 12.80
CA LEU A 239 -7.02 -16.98 11.88
C LEU A 239 -7.48 -16.80 10.43
N PHE A 240 -8.64 -17.37 10.07
CA PHE A 240 -9.27 -17.18 8.78
C PHE A 240 -9.60 -15.71 8.51
N GLU A 241 -10.32 -15.05 9.43
CA GLU A 241 -10.70 -13.64 9.31
C GLU A 241 -9.45 -12.75 9.17
N LEU A 242 -8.48 -12.95 10.05
CA LEU A 242 -7.24 -12.18 10.10
C LEU A 242 -6.45 -12.28 8.79
N THR A 243 -6.23 -13.50 8.30
CA THR A 243 -5.48 -13.73 7.06
C THR A 243 -6.20 -13.08 5.88
N THR A 244 -7.53 -13.24 5.83
CA THR A 244 -8.36 -12.66 4.77
C THR A 244 -8.32 -11.13 4.80
N HIS A 245 -8.35 -10.54 5.99
CA HIS A 245 -8.26 -9.09 6.18
C HIS A 245 -6.88 -8.57 5.76
N ILE A 246 -5.79 -9.21 6.20
CA ILE A 246 -4.43 -8.79 5.84
C ILE A 246 -4.21 -8.90 4.33
N MET A 247 -4.71 -9.96 3.69
CA MET A 247 -4.64 -10.10 2.23
C MET A 247 -5.40 -8.99 1.50
N ALA A 248 -6.62 -8.67 1.95
CA ALA A 248 -7.40 -7.60 1.37
C ALA A 248 -6.79 -6.21 1.61
N ASP A 249 -6.19 -5.97 2.79
CA ASP A 249 -5.41 -4.76 3.06
C ASP A 249 -4.21 -4.63 2.13
N TYR A 250 -3.50 -5.75 1.87
CA TYR A 250 -2.37 -5.78 0.94
C TYR A 250 -2.83 -5.38 -0.47
N GLN A 251 -3.89 -6.02 -0.98
CA GLN A 251 -4.49 -5.68 -2.27
C GLN A 251 -4.92 -4.20 -2.33
N MET A 252 -5.52 -3.68 -1.25
CA MET A 252 -5.95 -2.28 -1.16
C MET A 252 -4.75 -1.33 -1.25
N GLU A 253 -3.64 -1.62 -0.57
CA GLU A 253 -2.42 -0.80 -0.64
C GLU A 253 -1.77 -0.82 -2.03
N LEU A 254 -1.81 -1.94 -2.74
CA LEU A 254 -1.37 -2.02 -4.13
C LEU A 254 -2.25 -1.17 -5.05
N ILE A 255 -3.58 -1.28 -4.92
CA ILE A 255 -4.52 -0.46 -5.70
C ILE A 255 -4.30 1.04 -5.41
N ARG A 256 -4.11 1.43 -4.14
CA ARG A 256 -3.79 2.81 -3.75
C ARG A 256 -2.48 3.30 -4.35
N LEU A 257 -1.47 2.43 -4.49
CA LEU A 257 -0.23 2.78 -5.16
C LEU A 257 -0.46 3.04 -6.65
N GLU A 258 -1.15 2.13 -7.35
CA GLU A 258 -1.42 2.27 -8.79
C GLU A 258 -2.31 3.48 -9.10
N ILE A 259 -3.29 3.79 -8.25
CA ILE A 259 -4.07 5.04 -8.31
C ILE A 259 -3.14 6.25 -8.25
N ARG A 260 -2.24 6.31 -7.25
CA ARG A 260 -1.30 7.44 -7.11
C ARG A 260 -0.34 7.57 -8.30
N LYS A 261 0.10 6.47 -8.90
CA LYS A 261 0.92 6.49 -10.12
C LYS A 261 0.13 7.03 -11.30
N THR A 262 -1.10 6.54 -11.47
CA THR A 262 -2.01 6.96 -12.55
C THR A 262 -2.37 8.45 -12.42
N GLU A 263 -2.61 8.94 -11.20
CA GLU A 263 -2.84 10.38 -10.94
C GLU A 263 -1.65 11.25 -11.37
N LYS A 264 -0.41 10.79 -11.13
CA LYS A 264 0.78 11.49 -11.61
C LYS A 264 0.87 11.48 -13.14
N MET A 265 0.54 10.36 -13.79
CA MET A 265 0.49 10.28 -15.25
C MET A 265 -0.56 11.23 -15.84
N LEU A 266 -1.69 11.43 -15.17
CA LEU A 266 -2.71 12.41 -15.58
C LEU A 266 -2.26 13.87 -15.43
N GLN A 267 -1.18 14.14 -14.69
CA GLN A 267 -0.57 15.47 -14.56
C GLN A 267 0.58 15.69 -15.56
N ASP A 268 0.96 14.66 -16.31
CA ASP A 268 2.08 14.71 -17.25
C ASP A 268 1.69 15.48 -18.52
N PRO A 269 2.41 16.57 -18.88
CA PRO A 269 2.15 17.33 -20.10
C PRO A 269 2.12 16.47 -21.37
N GLU A 270 2.98 15.45 -21.49
CA GLU A 270 3.03 14.59 -22.68
C GLU A 270 1.77 13.73 -22.84
N ILE A 271 1.10 13.42 -21.73
CA ILE A 271 -0.16 12.69 -21.72
C ILE A 271 -1.32 13.64 -22.02
N LEU A 272 -1.28 14.86 -21.48
CA LEU A 272 -2.28 15.91 -21.71
C LEU A 272 -2.34 16.34 -23.19
N ASP A 273 -1.22 16.31 -23.90
CA ASP A 273 -1.14 16.69 -25.31
C ASP A 273 -1.73 15.63 -26.27
N SER A 274 -2.07 14.43 -25.78
CA SER A 274 -2.62 13.33 -26.60
C SER A 274 -3.98 12.86 -26.08
N ALA A 275 -5.04 13.19 -26.82
CA ALA A 275 -6.41 12.78 -26.48
C ALA A 275 -6.57 11.26 -26.30
N ASP A 276 -5.90 10.46 -27.12
CA ASP A 276 -5.98 8.99 -27.04
C ASP A 276 -5.27 8.43 -25.80
N LYS A 277 -4.06 8.90 -25.50
CA LYS A 277 -3.32 8.48 -24.29
C LYS A 277 -4.07 8.91 -23.03
N LEU A 278 -4.59 10.13 -23.03
CA LEU A 278 -5.36 10.68 -21.93
C LEU A 278 -6.60 9.84 -21.64
N LYS A 279 -7.36 9.48 -22.70
CA LYS A 279 -8.53 8.60 -22.58
C LYS A 279 -8.15 7.22 -22.04
N GLN A 280 -7.02 6.65 -22.46
CA GLN A 280 -6.54 5.36 -21.94
C GLN A 280 -6.21 5.43 -20.45
N VAL A 281 -5.43 6.43 -20.02
CA VAL A 281 -5.05 6.61 -18.60
C VAL A 281 -6.30 6.87 -17.74
N GLN A 282 -7.26 7.65 -18.24
CA GLN A 282 -8.51 7.89 -17.55
C GLN A 282 -9.39 6.63 -17.43
N THR A 283 -9.45 5.81 -18.48
CA THR A 283 -10.16 4.51 -18.43
C THR A 283 -9.54 3.61 -17.38
N HIS A 284 -8.21 3.50 -17.38
CA HIS A 284 -7.47 2.72 -16.39
C HIS A 284 -7.73 3.22 -14.95
N TYR A 285 -7.69 4.54 -14.73
CA TYR A 285 -8.01 5.15 -13.44
C TYR A 285 -9.41 4.79 -12.95
N GLN A 286 -10.41 4.82 -13.83
CA GLN A 286 -11.79 4.45 -13.48
C GLN A 286 -11.90 2.97 -13.10
N ASP A 287 -11.23 2.08 -13.81
CA ASP A 287 -11.25 0.65 -13.51
C ASP A 287 -10.54 0.32 -12.18
N LEU A 288 -9.47 1.06 -11.85
CA LEU A 288 -8.85 0.99 -10.53
C LEU A 288 -9.81 1.44 -9.42
N LEU A 289 -10.56 2.52 -9.61
CA LEU A 289 -11.56 2.98 -8.63
C LEU A 289 -12.71 1.99 -8.45
N LYS A 290 -13.19 1.36 -9.53
CA LYS A 290 -14.22 0.29 -9.44
C LYS A 290 -13.69 -0.89 -8.64
N THR A 291 -12.48 -1.35 -8.92
CA THR A 291 -11.84 -2.47 -8.20
C THR A 291 -11.64 -2.13 -6.74
N ARG A 292 -11.15 -0.92 -6.42
CA ARG A 292 -11.02 -0.41 -5.05
C ARG A 292 -12.35 -0.44 -4.31
N ASN A 293 -13.41 0.07 -4.92
CA ASN A 293 -14.73 0.14 -4.29
C ASN A 293 -15.34 -1.25 -4.10
N ALA A 294 -15.15 -2.16 -5.06
CA ALA A 294 -15.57 -3.55 -4.91
C ALA A 294 -14.85 -4.25 -3.76
N LEU A 295 -13.53 -4.02 -3.60
CA LEU A 295 -12.75 -4.55 -2.49
C LEU A 295 -13.17 -3.94 -1.14
N ALA A 296 -13.39 -2.63 -1.09
CA ALA A 296 -13.89 -1.92 0.10
C ALA A 296 -15.28 -2.42 0.51
N LYS A 297 -16.17 -2.67 -0.45
CA LYS A 297 -17.49 -3.24 -0.19
C LYS A 297 -17.39 -4.66 0.37
N LYS A 298 -16.54 -5.53 -0.20
CA LYS A 298 -16.29 -6.87 0.36
C LYS A 298 -15.73 -6.81 1.78
N LEU A 299 -14.86 -5.84 2.08
CA LEU A 299 -14.35 -5.60 3.43
C LEU A 299 -15.46 -5.12 4.38
N GLY A 300 -16.28 -4.16 3.95
CA GLY A 300 -17.39 -3.62 4.75
C GLY A 300 -18.52 -4.61 4.99
N GLU A 301 -18.93 -5.38 3.98
CA GLU A 301 -19.94 -6.44 4.12
C GLU A 301 -19.48 -7.56 5.06
N ARG A 302 -18.18 -7.84 5.11
CA ARG A 302 -17.60 -8.77 6.08
C ARG A 302 -17.60 -8.22 7.50
N VAL A 303 -17.55 -6.90 7.70
CA VAL A 303 -17.67 -6.26 9.01
C VAL A 303 -19.14 -6.19 9.48
N VAL A 304 -20.09 -6.08 8.56
CA VAL A 304 -21.53 -5.91 8.86
C VAL A 304 -22.30 -7.23 8.98
N ASN A 305 -21.87 -8.32 8.33
CA ASN A 305 -22.49 -9.65 8.43
C ASN A 305 -21.91 -10.52 9.56
N LEU A 306 -21.28 -9.91 10.56
CA LEU A 306 -20.78 -10.53 11.80
C LEU A 306 -21.57 -10.00 13.00
#